data_AF-A0A6J7UG31-F1
#
_entry.id   AF-A0A6J7UG31-F1
#
_cell.length_a   1.000
_cell.length_b   1.000
_cell.length_c   1.000
_cell.angle_alpha   90.00
_cell.angle_beta   90.00
_cell.angle_gamma   90.00
#
_symmetry.space_group_name_H-M   'P 1'
#
loop_
_entity.id
_entity.type
_entity.pdbx_description
1 polymer ?
#
loop_
_entity_poly.entity_id
_entity_poly.type
_entity_poly.pdbx_seq_one_letter_code
_entity_poly.pdbx_strand_id
1 'polypeptide(L)'
;MNDRKIGLIGYGSIGKTIERNLSGFDVEVIPFNRSGSDGARKISELDKNLADLDVVILILPLNDESRKMFDAARLAKMKDGALLVNVARGAIIDTDALIAELKSGRITAALDVTDPEPLPSDHPLWQTPGVFIAPHVGGNTSIFESRARKLIQQQLQKLASGLPLANVIVSK
;
A
#
# COMPACT_ATOMS: atom_id res chain seq x y z
N MET A 1 13.84 -2.34 -14.66
CA MET A 1 12.73 -3.09 -14.02
C MET A 1 12.69 -4.54 -14.48
N ASN A 2 13.29 -4.87 -15.63
CA ASN A 2 13.28 -6.21 -16.20
C ASN A 2 13.63 -7.30 -15.17
N ASP A 3 12.84 -8.37 -15.20
CA ASP A 3 12.93 -9.58 -14.37
C ASP A 3 12.78 -9.35 -12.85
N ARG A 4 12.26 -8.19 -12.43
CA ARG A 4 11.99 -7.93 -11.00
C ARG A 4 10.68 -8.57 -10.55
N LYS A 5 10.69 -9.09 -9.32
CA LYS A 5 9.52 -9.62 -8.62
C LYS A 5 8.90 -8.54 -7.74
N ILE A 6 7.62 -8.28 -7.97
CA ILE A 6 6.85 -7.24 -7.28
C ILE A 6 5.78 -7.90 -6.42
N GLY A 7 5.95 -7.85 -5.10
CA GLY A 7 4.90 -8.24 -4.16
C GLY A 7 3.86 -7.14 -4.07
N LEU A 8 2.61 -7.46 -4.38
CA LEU A 8 1.50 -6.51 -4.32
C LEU A 8 0.55 -6.88 -3.17
N ILE A 9 0.67 -6.20 -2.04
CA ILE A 9 -0.01 -6.53 -0.78
C ILE A 9 -1.28 -5.70 -0.69
N GLY A 10 -2.42 -6.35 -0.97
CA GLY A 10 -3.71 -5.67 -1.12
C GLY A 10 -4.27 -5.83 -2.51
N TYR A 11 -4.68 -7.05 -2.87
CA TYR A 11 -5.21 -7.34 -4.21
C TYR A 11 -6.70 -7.03 -4.38
N GLY A 12 -7.06 -5.75 -4.18
CA GLY A 12 -8.40 -5.20 -4.42
C GLY A 12 -8.50 -4.47 -5.77
N SER A 13 -9.46 -3.54 -5.91
CA SER A 13 -9.65 -2.75 -7.14
C SER A 13 -8.41 -1.91 -7.52
N ILE A 14 -7.75 -1.30 -6.53
CA ILE A 14 -6.54 -0.50 -6.75
C ILE A 14 -5.36 -1.42 -7.09
N GLY A 15 -5.16 -2.51 -6.34
CA GLY A 15 -4.13 -3.51 -6.64
C GLY A 15 -4.22 -4.04 -8.07
N LYS A 16 -5.41 -4.48 -8.52
CA LYS A 16 -5.64 -4.92 -9.91
C LYS A 16 -5.32 -3.84 -10.95
N THR A 17 -5.57 -2.57 -10.61
CA THR A 17 -5.20 -1.44 -11.47
C THR A 17 -3.69 -1.25 -11.54
N ILE A 18 -2.98 -1.38 -10.42
CA ILE A 18 -1.52 -1.31 -10.37
C ILE A 18 -0.91 -2.43 -11.20
N GLU A 19 -1.35 -3.67 -11.01
CA GLU A 19 -0.89 -4.82 -11.81
C GLU A 19 -1.11 -4.59 -13.31
N ARG A 20 -2.30 -4.12 -13.71
CA ARG A 20 -2.56 -3.77 -15.11
C ARG A 20 -1.63 -2.67 -15.63
N ASN A 21 -1.32 -1.65 -14.82
CA ASN A 21 -0.39 -0.60 -15.23
C ASN A 21 1.05 -1.12 -15.35
N LEU A 22 1.40 -2.17 -14.61
CA LEU A 22 2.71 -2.83 -14.65
C LEU A 22 2.83 -3.84 -15.80
N SER A 23 1.74 -4.23 -16.46
CA SER A 23 1.76 -5.29 -17.49
C SER A 23 2.56 -4.93 -18.75
N GLY A 24 2.90 -3.65 -18.93
CA GLY A 24 3.79 -3.19 -20.01
C GLY A 24 5.27 -3.26 -19.68
N PHE A 25 5.63 -3.68 -18.46
CA PHE A 25 7.00 -3.88 -18.03
C PHE A 25 7.25 -5.39 -17.90
N ASP A 26 8.48 -5.83 -18.22
CA ASP A 26 8.92 -7.22 -18.03
C ASP A 26 9.14 -7.53 -16.54
N VAL A 27 8.06 -7.56 -15.76
CA VAL A 27 8.07 -7.78 -14.30
C VAL A 27 7.13 -8.92 -13.92
N GLU A 28 7.44 -9.62 -12.84
CA GLU A 28 6.56 -10.63 -12.25
C GLU A 28 5.79 -9.99 -11.08
N VAL A 29 4.48 -9.82 -11.23
CA VAL A 29 3.62 -9.35 -10.13
C VAL A 29 3.11 -10.55 -9.33
N ILE A 30 3.37 -10.54 -8.02
CA ILE A 30 2.96 -11.58 -7.08
C ILE A 30 1.95 -10.95 -6.11
N PRO A 31 0.63 -11.07 -6.38
CA PRO A 31 -0.39 -10.46 -5.55
C PRO A 31 -0.64 -11.24 -4.26
N PHE A 32 -0.93 -10.51 -3.18
CA PHE A 32 -1.32 -11.04 -1.87
C PHE A 32 -2.63 -10.40 -1.39
N ASN A 33 -3.53 -11.22 -0.84
CA ASN A 33 -4.69 -10.74 -0.10
C ASN A 33 -5.04 -11.69 1.05
N ARG A 34 -6.04 -11.32 1.87
CA ARG A 34 -6.40 -12.07 3.08
C ARG A 34 -6.79 -13.53 2.79
N SER A 35 -7.53 -13.80 1.72
CA SER A 35 -8.11 -15.12 1.44
C SER A 35 -7.36 -15.95 0.41
N GLY A 36 -6.41 -15.36 -0.33
CA GLY A 36 -5.81 -15.98 -1.51
C GLY A 36 -6.79 -16.09 -2.69
N SER A 37 -7.73 -15.14 -2.78
CA SER A 37 -8.73 -15.11 -3.85
C SER A 37 -8.25 -14.33 -5.07
N ASP A 38 -8.93 -14.48 -6.20
CA ASP A 38 -8.67 -13.75 -7.44
C ASP A 38 -7.25 -13.95 -8.01
N GLY A 39 -6.64 -15.11 -7.80
CA GLY A 39 -5.28 -15.39 -8.26
C GLY A 39 -4.17 -14.83 -7.36
N ALA A 40 -4.52 -14.22 -6.23
CA ALA A 40 -3.57 -13.81 -5.21
C ALA A 40 -3.17 -14.96 -4.28
N ARG A 41 -1.97 -14.85 -3.69
CA ARG A 41 -1.54 -15.67 -2.55
C ARG A 41 -2.20 -15.18 -1.26
N LYS A 42 -2.32 -16.08 -0.28
CA LYS A 42 -2.78 -15.70 1.07
C LYS A 42 -1.73 -14.82 1.75
N ILE A 43 -2.17 -13.82 2.52
CA ILE A 43 -1.25 -12.95 3.27
C ILE A 43 -0.39 -13.71 4.29
N SER A 44 -0.89 -14.84 4.81
CA SER A 44 -0.13 -15.76 5.66
C SER A 44 1.09 -16.38 4.96
N GLU A 45 1.14 -16.31 3.64
CA GLU A 45 2.26 -16.76 2.82
C GLU A 45 3.26 -15.63 2.52
N LEU A 46 3.03 -14.39 2.95
CA LEU A 46 3.92 -13.28 2.61
C LEU A 46 5.35 -13.52 3.11
N ASP A 47 5.51 -13.93 4.36
CA ASP A 47 6.81 -14.08 5.02
C ASP A 47 7.75 -15.04 4.30
N LYS A 48 7.24 -16.12 3.69
CA LYS A 48 8.06 -17.10 2.95
C LYS A 48 8.51 -16.59 1.57
N ASN A 49 7.96 -15.47 1.08
CA ASN A 49 8.27 -14.90 -0.23
C ASN A 49 9.08 -13.61 -0.13
N LEU A 50 9.13 -12.92 1.03
CA LEU A 50 9.73 -11.59 1.15
C LEU A 50 11.20 -11.50 0.69
N ALA A 51 11.97 -12.57 0.90
CA ALA A 51 13.37 -12.63 0.50
C ALA A 51 13.56 -12.68 -1.04
N ASP A 52 12.51 -13.00 -1.79
CA ASP A 52 12.54 -13.10 -3.25
C ASP A 52 12.00 -11.83 -3.95
N LEU A 53 11.41 -10.90 -3.20
CA LEU A 53 10.76 -9.72 -3.75
C LEU A 53 11.73 -8.54 -3.88
N ASP A 54 11.86 -8.01 -5.09
CA ASP A 54 12.66 -6.80 -5.36
C ASP A 54 11.91 -5.52 -4.99
N VAL A 55 10.58 -5.56 -5.10
CA VAL A 55 9.69 -4.45 -4.74
C VAL A 55 8.51 -4.98 -3.96
N VAL A 56 8.15 -4.31 -2.87
CA VAL A 56 6.95 -4.61 -2.08
C VAL A 56 6.05 -3.39 -2.09
N ILE A 57 4.85 -3.50 -2.63
CA ILE A 57 3.87 -2.42 -2.70
C ILE A 57 2.73 -2.70 -1.72
N LEU A 58 2.50 -1.78 -0.80
CA LEU A 58 1.40 -1.82 0.17
C LEU A 58 0.22 -1.01 -0.34
N ILE A 59 -0.93 -1.66 -0.56
CA ILE A 59 -2.18 -1.06 -1.01
C ILE A 59 -3.41 -1.75 -0.39
N LEU A 60 -3.38 -1.92 0.93
CA LEU A 60 -4.39 -2.59 1.76
C LEU A 60 -5.01 -1.64 2.79
N PRO A 61 -6.23 -1.91 3.29
CA PRO A 61 -6.81 -1.09 4.35
C PRO A 61 -6.04 -1.21 5.67
N LEU A 62 -6.05 -0.13 6.47
CA LEU A 62 -5.61 -0.16 7.85
C LEU A 62 -6.72 -0.70 8.76
N ASN A 63 -6.41 -1.73 9.53
CA ASN A 63 -7.23 -2.31 10.60
C ASN A 63 -6.29 -2.92 11.66
N ASP A 64 -6.84 -3.62 12.66
CA ASP A 64 -6.04 -4.22 13.72
C ASP A 64 -5.06 -5.30 13.23
N GLU A 65 -5.41 -6.04 12.17
CA GLU A 65 -4.54 -7.06 11.57
C GLU A 65 -3.40 -6.44 10.72
N SER A 66 -3.62 -5.26 10.13
CA SER A 66 -2.65 -4.61 9.24
C SER A 66 -1.84 -3.50 9.90
N ARG A 67 -2.23 -3.04 11.09
CA ARG A 67 -1.45 -2.10 11.88
C ARG A 67 -0.10 -2.72 12.24
N LYS A 68 0.99 -2.00 11.93
CA LYS A 68 2.37 -2.47 12.08
C LYS A 68 2.61 -3.87 11.48
N MET A 69 1.87 -4.21 10.42
CA MET A 69 2.11 -5.44 9.66
C MET A 69 3.56 -5.51 9.20
N PHE A 70 4.16 -4.40 8.76
CA PHE A 70 5.59 -4.33 8.47
C PHE A 70 6.34 -3.81 9.71
N ASP A 71 6.52 -4.70 10.69
CA ASP A 71 7.37 -4.50 11.85
C ASP A 71 8.85 -4.81 11.55
N ALA A 72 9.72 -4.66 12.55
CA ALA A 72 11.16 -4.96 12.41
C ALA A 72 11.43 -6.40 11.93
N ALA A 73 10.67 -7.38 12.41
CA ALA A 73 10.88 -8.78 12.04
C ALA A 73 10.50 -9.04 10.58
N ARG A 74 9.44 -8.43 10.08
CA ARG A 74 9.02 -8.55 8.68
C ARG A 74 9.91 -7.74 7.75
N LEU A 75 10.32 -6.54 8.14
CA LEU A 75 11.26 -5.72 7.38
C LEU A 75 12.61 -6.44 7.20
N ALA A 76 13.14 -7.07 8.26
CA ALA A 76 14.38 -7.85 8.20
C ALA A 76 14.33 -9.05 7.23
N LYS A 77 13.13 -9.55 6.87
CA LYS A 77 12.95 -10.63 5.90
C LYS A 77 12.94 -10.16 4.45
N MET A 78 12.84 -8.85 4.21
CA MET A 78 12.90 -8.31 2.85
C MET A 78 14.28 -8.58 2.23
N LYS A 79 14.30 -8.79 0.92
CA LYS A 79 15.54 -8.89 0.15
C LYS A 79 16.41 -7.63 0.33
N ASP A 80 17.72 -7.82 0.47
CA ASP A 80 18.66 -6.70 0.45
C ASP A 80 18.64 -6.01 -0.93
N GLY A 81 18.60 -4.69 -0.92
CA GLY A 81 18.39 -3.84 -2.09
C GLY A 81 16.92 -3.67 -2.50
N ALA A 82 15.96 -4.25 -1.75
CA ALA A 82 14.54 -4.11 -2.07
C ALA A 82 14.01 -2.68 -1.88
N LEU A 83 12.94 -2.39 -2.60
CA LEU A 83 12.15 -1.16 -2.45
C LEU A 83 10.82 -1.46 -1.75
N LEU A 84 10.55 -0.78 -0.64
CA LEU A 84 9.23 -0.75 0.00
C LEU A 84 8.43 0.47 -0.47
N VAL A 85 7.26 0.26 -1.06
CA VAL A 85 6.35 1.33 -1.48
C VAL A 85 5.11 1.30 -0.62
N ASN A 86 4.80 2.39 0.08
CA ASN A 86 3.57 2.53 0.85
C ASN A 86 2.68 3.63 0.25
N VAL A 87 1.57 3.19 -0.34
CA VAL A 87 0.48 4.03 -0.85
C VAL A 87 -0.86 3.64 -0.21
N ALA A 88 -0.78 2.97 0.95
CA ALA A 88 -1.91 2.51 1.74
C ALA A 88 -2.19 3.45 2.91
N ARG A 89 -1.62 3.18 4.09
CA ARG A 89 -1.66 4.01 5.30
C ARG A 89 -0.32 3.90 6.02
N GLY A 90 0.17 4.99 6.63
CA GLY A 90 1.47 4.97 7.28
C GLY A 90 1.58 3.94 8.40
N ALA A 91 0.55 3.84 9.25
CA ALA A 91 0.52 2.95 10.42
C ALA A 91 0.56 1.43 10.10
N ILE A 92 0.60 1.05 8.82
CA ILE A 92 0.84 -0.33 8.39
C ILE A 92 2.31 -0.72 8.60
N ILE A 93 3.21 0.26 8.59
CA ILE A 93 4.63 0.07 8.85
C ILE A 93 4.95 0.54 10.27
N ASP A 94 5.82 -0.17 10.97
CA ASP A 94 6.49 0.38 12.13
C ASP A 94 7.58 1.35 11.66
N THR A 95 7.30 2.65 11.75
CA THR A 95 8.15 3.72 11.21
C THR A 95 9.56 3.72 11.79
N ASP A 96 9.72 3.44 13.09
CA ASP A 96 11.05 3.42 13.72
C ASP A 96 11.89 2.25 13.21
N ALA A 97 11.25 1.09 13.04
CA ALA A 97 11.89 -0.08 12.44
C ALA A 97 12.30 0.19 10.99
N LEU A 98 11.43 0.83 10.19
CA LEU A 98 11.76 1.22 8.83
C LEU A 98 12.97 2.17 8.77
N ILE A 99 13.03 3.17 9.65
CA ILE A 99 14.15 4.11 9.72
C ILE A 99 15.46 3.38 9.99
N ALA A 100 15.49 2.37 10.86
CA ALA A 100 16.69 1.58 11.13
C ALA A 100 17.19 0.85 9.87
N GLU A 101 16.28 0.25 9.11
CA GLU A 101 16.58 -0.47 7.87
C GLU A 101 17.03 0.45 6.73
N LEU A 102 16.47 1.64 6.65
CA LEU A 102 16.89 2.66 5.70
C LEU A 102 18.27 3.24 6.04
N LYS A 103 18.53 3.50 7.33
CA LYS A 103 19.83 3.99 7.80
C LYS A 103 20.97 3.01 7.56
N SER A 104 20.69 1.70 7.58
CA SER A 104 21.69 0.68 7.22
C SER A 104 21.99 0.65 5.71
N GLY A 105 21.12 1.25 4.88
CA GLY A 105 21.20 1.22 3.42
C GLY A 105 20.77 -0.11 2.81
N ARG A 106 20.24 -1.04 3.61
CA ARG A 106 19.86 -2.38 3.17
C ARG A 106 18.63 -2.37 2.26
N ILE A 107 17.67 -1.48 2.53
CA ILE A 107 16.48 -1.29 1.68
C ILE A 107 16.28 0.20 1.37
N THR A 108 15.39 0.48 0.42
CA THR A 108 14.90 1.83 0.12
C THR A 108 13.39 1.90 0.30
N ALA A 109 12.84 3.10 0.43
CA ALA A 109 11.40 3.29 0.57
C ALA A 109 10.84 4.46 -0.26
N ALA A 110 9.60 4.32 -0.71
CA ALA A 110 8.79 5.39 -1.27
C ALA A 110 7.44 5.44 -0.52
N LEU A 111 7.18 6.56 0.17
CA LEU A 111 6.05 6.72 1.08
C LEU A 111 5.17 7.87 0.59
N ASP A 112 3.95 7.57 0.15
CA ASP A 112 2.92 8.62 -0.04
C ASP A 112 2.13 8.87 1.25
N VAL A 113 2.25 7.98 2.23
CA VAL A 113 1.53 8.03 3.50
C VAL A 113 2.51 7.81 4.65
N THR A 114 2.28 8.49 5.76
CA THR A 114 3.15 8.45 6.95
C THR A 114 2.33 8.26 8.22
N ASP A 115 2.98 8.04 9.35
CA ASP A 115 2.32 8.02 10.66
C ASP A 115 3.22 8.80 11.63
N PRO A 116 2.80 10.00 12.09
CA PRO A 116 1.51 10.67 11.84
C PRO A 116 1.40 11.38 10.47
N GLU A 117 0.22 11.95 10.17
CA GLU A 117 -0.05 12.81 9.01
C GLU A 117 -0.75 14.13 9.42
N PRO A 118 -0.29 15.31 8.94
CA PRO A 118 0.93 15.53 8.15
C PRO A 118 2.20 15.16 8.91
N LEU A 119 3.26 14.76 8.21
CA LEU A 119 4.53 14.41 8.83
C LEU A 119 5.16 15.66 9.48
N PRO A 120 5.47 15.66 10.79
CA PRO A 120 6.10 16.79 11.47
C PRO A 120 7.40 17.20 10.80
N SER A 121 7.71 18.48 10.75
CA SER A 121 8.90 19.01 10.04
C SER A 121 10.23 18.55 10.63
N ASP A 122 10.24 18.18 11.91
CA ASP A 122 11.38 17.66 12.65
C ASP A 122 11.45 16.11 12.65
N HIS A 123 10.52 15.45 11.96
CA HIS A 123 10.46 13.99 11.95
C HIS A 123 11.71 13.37 11.30
N PRO A 124 12.33 12.32 11.89
CA PRO A 124 13.60 11.78 11.39
C PRO A 124 13.57 11.21 9.96
N LEU A 125 12.39 10.80 9.47
CA LEU A 125 12.20 10.35 8.07
C LEU A 125 12.69 11.39 7.05
N TRP A 126 12.56 12.70 7.33
CA TRP A 126 13.04 13.75 6.42
C TRP A 126 14.55 13.73 6.18
N GLN A 127 15.31 13.21 7.14
CA GLN A 127 16.77 13.14 7.09
C GLN A 127 17.29 11.72 6.85
N THR A 128 16.39 10.74 6.75
CA THR A 128 16.77 9.34 6.58
C THR A 128 17.16 9.11 5.11
N PRO A 129 18.30 8.48 4.82
CA PRO A 129 18.71 8.21 3.43
C PRO A 129 17.82 7.13 2.80
N GLY A 130 17.74 7.14 1.47
CA GLY A 130 17.06 6.07 0.73
C GLY A 130 15.53 6.07 0.85
N VAL A 131 14.92 7.12 1.41
CA VAL A 131 13.46 7.31 1.43
C VAL A 131 13.02 8.51 0.59
N PHE A 132 11.98 8.29 -0.21
CA PHE A 132 11.23 9.32 -0.91
C PHE A 132 9.87 9.50 -0.22
N ILE A 133 9.47 10.74 0.05
CA ILE A 133 8.20 11.05 0.73
C ILE A 133 7.36 11.97 -0.15
N ALA A 134 6.13 11.56 -0.43
CA ALA A 134 5.08 12.36 -1.06
C ALA A 134 3.96 12.67 -0.05
N PRO A 135 3.34 13.86 -0.10
CA PRO A 135 2.43 14.32 0.96
C PRO A 135 0.98 13.83 0.76
N HIS A 136 0.75 12.52 0.72
CA HIS A 136 -0.57 11.89 0.57
C HIS A 136 -1.38 12.43 -0.61
N VAL A 137 -0.76 12.34 -1.80
CA VAL A 137 -1.32 12.88 -3.05
C VAL A 137 -1.66 11.79 -4.07
N GLY A 138 -1.47 10.51 -3.77
CA GLY A 138 -1.75 9.40 -4.69
C GLY A 138 -3.21 9.32 -5.16
N GLY A 139 -4.15 9.86 -4.37
CA GLY A 139 -5.57 10.00 -4.76
C GLY A 139 -5.92 11.32 -5.45
N ASN A 140 -5.04 12.32 -5.40
CA ASN A 140 -5.34 13.68 -5.85
C ASN A 140 -5.14 13.80 -7.36
N THR A 141 -6.25 13.69 -8.09
CA THR A 141 -6.29 13.82 -9.56
C THR A 141 -7.35 14.83 -9.97
N SER A 142 -7.18 15.47 -11.13
CA SER A 142 -8.15 16.42 -11.69
C SER A 142 -9.55 15.81 -11.90
N ILE A 143 -9.62 14.49 -12.02
CA ILE A 143 -10.87 13.74 -12.21
C ILE A 143 -11.55 13.31 -10.91
N PHE A 144 -10.89 13.47 -9.75
CA PHE A 144 -11.40 13.01 -8.45
C PHE A 144 -12.75 13.66 -8.14
N GLU A 145 -12.84 14.98 -8.24
CA GLU A 145 -14.05 15.74 -7.89
C GLU A 145 -15.26 15.29 -8.73
N SER A 146 -15.07 15.15 -10.04
CA SER A 146 -16.10 14.66 -10.97
C SER A 146 -16.64 13.29 -10.56
N ARG A 147 -15.73 12.35 -10.26
CA ARG A 147 -16.10 10.98 -9.86
C ARG A 147 -16.75 10.93 -8.49
N ALA A 148 -16.25 11.70 -7.52
CA ALA A 148 -16.83 11.81 -6.19
C ALA A 148 -18.25 12.36 -6.25
N ARG A 149 -18.46 13.45 -7.01
CA ARG A 149 -19.80 14.03 -7.23
C ARG A 149 -20.77 13.02 -7.83
N LYS A 150 -20.33 12.27 -8.85
CA LYS A 150 -21.15 11.21 -9.47
C LYS A 150 -21.54 10.13 -8.47
N LEU A 151 -20.60 9.66 -7.64
CA LEU A 151 -20.88 8.67 -6.60
C LEU A 151 -21.90 9.22 -5.57
N ILE A 152 -21.70 10.43 -5.07
CA ILE A 152 -22.61 11.06 -4.10
C ILE A 152 -24.02 11.20 -4.69
N GLN A 153 -24.14 11.68 -5.92
CA GLN A 153 -25.45 11.80 -6.59
C GLN A 153 -26.16 10.44 -6.71
N GLN A 154 -25.43 9.38 -7.09
CA GLN A 154 -25.98 8.02 -7.16
C GLN A 154 -26.44 7.51 -5.79
N GLN A 155 -25.69 7.79 -4.72
CA GLN A 155 -26.07 7.40 -3.36
C GLN A 155 -27.32 8.16 -2.89
N LEU A 156 -27.43 9.46 -3.16
CA LEU A 156 -28.61 10.27 -2.83
C LEU A 156 -29.85 9.80 -3.58
N GLN A 157 -29.72 9.46 -4.86
CA GLN A 157 -30.83 8.92 -5.65
C GLN A 157 -31.30 7.58 -5.08
N LYS A 158 -30.37 6.68 -4.74
CA LYS A 158 -30.71 5.41 -4.09
C LYS A 158 -31.43 5.62 -2.76
N LEU A 159 -30.93 6.54 -1.93
CA LEU A 159 -31.54 6.88 -0.65
C LEU A 159 -32.98 7.38 -0.82
N ALA A 160 -33.20 8.34 -1.73
CA ALA A 160 -34.52 8.92 -1.99
C ALA A 160 -35.53 7.89 -2.55
N SER A 161 -35.05 6.89 -3.27
CA SER A 161 -35.87 5.80 -3.82
C SER A 161 -35.98 4.58 -2.89
N GLY A 162 -35.42 4.63 -1.67
CA GLY A 162 -35.42 3.49 -0.74
C GLY A 162 -34.62 2.27 -1.25
N LEU A 163 -33.67 2.48 -2.17
CA LEU A 163 -32.84 1.43 -2.73
C LEU A 163 -31.56 1.20 -1.89
N PRO A 164 -30.99 -0.01 -1.92
CA PRO A 164 -29.73 -0.29 -1.24
C PRO A 164 -28.56 0.59 -1.72
N LEU A 165 -27.89 1.21 -0.76
CA LEU A 165 -26.68 1.99 -0.98
C LEU A 165 -25.53 1.12 -1.48
N ALA A 166 -24.65 1.67 -2.33
CA ALA A 166 -23.39 1.00 -2.67
C ALA A 166 -22.33 1.26 -1.58
N ASN A 167 -21.32 0.39 -1.53
CA ASN A 167 -20.12 0.54 -0.68
C ASN A 167 -20.44 0.76 0.81
N VAL A 168 -21.48 0.11 1.33
CA VAL A 168 -21.86 0.24 2.74
C VAL A 168 -20.74 -0.35 3.61
N ILE A 169 -20.16 0.50 4.46
CA ILE A 169 -19.21 0.08 5.50
C ILE A 169 -19.99 0.02 6.81
N VAL A 170 -20.08 -1.18 7.39
CA VAL A 170 -20.58 -1.36 8.74
C VAL A 170 -19.38 -1.56 9.66
N SER A 171 -19.19 -0.65 10.62
CA SER A 171 -18.27 -0.93 11.73
C SER A 171 -18.86 -2.11 12.51
N LYS A 172 -18.07 -3.17 12.70
CA LYS A 172 -18.36 -4.15 13.75
C LYS A 172 -17.84 -3.63 15.08
#